data_AF-A0A529PUM0-F1
#
_entry.id   AF-A0A529PUM0-F1
#
_cell.length_a   1.000
_cell.length_b   1.000
_cell.length_c   1.000
_cell.angle_alpha   90.00
_cell.angle_beta   90.00
_cell.angle_gamma   90.00
#
_symmetry.space_group_name_H-M   'P 1'
#
loop_
_entity.id
_entity.type
_entity.pdbx_description
1 polymer ?
#
loop_
_entity_poly.entity_id
_entity_poly.type
_entity_poly.pdbx_seq_one_letter_code
_entity_poly.pdbx_strand_id
1 'polypeptide(L)'
;ALFNWLYARHTGGTMLLRIEDTDRERSTEAATTAILDGLSWLGLSWDGDAVSQFERAPRHREVAEELVRLGKAYYSYETPAELE
;
A
#
# COMPACT_ATOMS: atom_id res chain seq x y z
N ALA A 1 -3.27 12.99 3.89
CA ALA A 1 -2.40 13.50 2.80
C ALA A 1 -1.76 14.85 3.13
N LEU A 2 -2.53 15.88 3.51
CA LEU A 2 -2.03 17.25 3.71
C LEU A 2 -0.75 17.38 4.55
N PHE A 3 -0.67 16.74 5.72
CA PHE A 3 0.51 16.86 6.58
C PHE A 3 1.78 16.26 5.97
N ASN A 4 1.68 15.08 5.35
CA ASN A 4 2.82 14.46 4.66
C ASN A 4 3.29 15.35 3.49
N TRP A 5 2.33 15.91 2.74
CA TRP A 5 2.62 16.83 1.65
C TRP A 5 3.31 18.11 2.14
N LEU A 6 2.76 18.77 3.16
CA LEU A 6 3.34 19.98 3.75
C LEU A 6 4.73 19.72 4.30
N TYR A 7 4.93 18.60 4.99
CA TYR A 7 6.21 18.23 5.55
C TYR A 7 7.25 18.01 4.44
N ALA A 8 6.92 17.23 3.41
CA ALA A 8 7.80 16.99 2.27
C ALA A 8 8.18 18.31 1.58
N ARG A 9 7.22 19.22 1.33
CA ARG A 9 7.51 20.52 0.72
C ARG A 9 8.36 21.42 1.62
N HIS A 10 8.11 21.42 2.93
CA HIS A 10 8.87 22.20 3.90
C HIS A 10 10.33 21.75 3.99
N THR A 11 10.58 20.44 3.95
CA THR A 11 11.94 19.89 4.10
C THR A 11 12.67 19.64 2.78
N GLY A 12 12.05 19.95 1.63
CA GLY A 12 12.58 19.59 0.31
C GLY A 12 12.63 18.07 0.08
N GLY A 13 11.78 17.30 0.76
CA GLY A 13 11.63 15.87 0.59
C GLY A 13 10.70 15.47 -0.55
N THR A 14 10.43 14.18 -0.64
CA THR A 14 9.58 13.57 -1.68
C THR A 14 8.26 13.11 -1.07
N MET A 15 7.15 13.49 -1.68
CA MET A 15 5.81 13.00 -1.34
C MET A 15 5.48 11.85 -2.29
N LEU A 16 5.43 10.60 -1.82
CA LEU A 16 5.02 9.46 -2.64
C LEU A 16 3.57 9.06 -2.33
N LEU A 17 2.87 8.48 -3.31
CA LEU A 17 1.53 7.93 -3.12
C LEU A 17 1.52 6.42 -3.35
N ARG A 18 0.93 5.68 -2.41
CA ARG A 18 0.65 4.25 -2.53
C ARG A 18 -0.83 4.01 -2.24
N ILE A 19 -1.47 3.23 -3.11
CA ILE A 19 -2.85 2.78 -2.93
C ILE A 19 -2.81 1.42 -2.24
N GLU A 20 -3.46 1.30 -1.09
CA GLU A 20 -3.54 0.07 -0.29
C GLU A 20 -4.74 -0.78 -0.77
N ASP A 21 -4.63 -1.34 -1.97
CA ASP A 21 -5.70 -2.04 -2.70
C ASP A 21 -5.64 -3.59 -2.59
N THR A 22 -5.01 -4.11 -1.54
CA THR A 22 -4.86 -5.57 -1.35
C THR A 22 -6.16 -6.28 -1.03
N ASP A 23 -7.11 -5.58 -0.40
CA ASP A 23 -8.46 -6.08 -0.18
C ASP A 23 -9.36 -5.67 -1.35
N ARG A 24 -9.55 -6.59 -2.30
CA ARG A 24 -10.30 -6.30 -3.54
C ARG A 24 -11.80 -6.22 -3.36
N GLU A 25 -12.34 -6.73 -2.25
CA GLU A 25 -13.78 -6.59 -1.94
C GLU A 25 -14.09 -5.16 -1.47
N ARG A 26 -13.15 -4.54 -0.75
CA ARG A 26 -13.32 -3.17 -0.22
C ARG A 26 -12.67 -2.08 -1.06
N SER A 27 -11.60 -2.37 -1.79
CA SER A 27 -10.86 -1.42 -2.61
C SER A 27 -11.34 -1.43 -4.05
N THR A 28 -12.39 -0.64 -4.32
CA THR A 28 -12.93 -0.48 -5.67
C THR A 28 -12.12 0.53 -6.49
N GLU A 29 -12.16 0.37 -7.81
CA GLU A 29 -11.56 1.33 -8.75
C GLU A 29 -12.17 2.73 -8.57
N ALA A 30 -13.49 2.81 -8.38
CA ALA A 30 -14.18 4.07 -8.12
C ALA A 30 -13.67 4.79 -6.88
N ALA A 31 -13.39 4.06 -5.79
CA ALA A 31 -12.82 4.64 -4.57
C ALA A 31 -11.39 5.14 -4.82
N THR A 32 -10.60 4.41 -5.59
CA THR A 32 -9.23 4.81 -5.96
C THR A 32 -9.25 6.11 -6.77
N THR A 33 -10.09 6.18 -7.82
CA THR A 33 -10.26 7.38 -8.65
C THR A 33 -10.73 8.57 -7.81
N ALA A 34 -11.71 8.40 -6.93
CA ALA A 34 -12.20 9.47 -6.07
C ALA A 34 -11.10 10.05 -5.15
N ILE A 35 -10.19 9.20 -4.66
CA ILE A 35 -9.04 9.65 -3.86
C ILE A 35 -8.07 10.46 -4.74
N LEU A 36 -7.70 9.95 -5.92
CA LEU A 36 -6.75 10.61 -6.82
C LEU A 36 -7.27 11.98 -7.29
N ASP A 37 -8.55 12.04 -7.66
CA ASP A 37 -9.22 13.27 -8.08
C ASP A 37 -9.31 14.27 -6.92
N GLY A 38 -9.67 13.79 -5.72
CA GLY A 38 -9.75 14.63 -4.52
C GLY A 38 -8.41 15.26 -4.14
N LEU A 39 -7.32 14.49 -4.21
CA LEU A 39 -5.97 15.01 -3.97
C LEU A 39 -5.55 16.02 -5.04
N SER A 40 -5.82 15.73 -6.32
CA SER A 40 -5.52 16.62 -7.44
C SER A 40 -6.27 17.94 -7.34
N TRP A 41 -7.56 17.88 -7.00
CA TRP A 41 -8.41 19.06 -6.79
C TRP A 41 -7.90 19.95 -5.65
N LEU A 42 -7.42 19.35 -4.57
CA LEU A 42 -6.80 20.07 -3.45
C LEU A 42 -5.39 20.62 -3.77
N GLY A 43 -4.83 20.32 -4.95
CA GLY A 43 -3.45 20.69 -5.30
C GLY A 43 -2.37 19.90 -4.55
N LEU A 44 -2.73 18.74 -3.96
CA LEU A 44 -1.83 17.89 -3.20
C LEU A 44 -1.13 16.88 -4.12
N SER A 45 -0.18 17.36 -4.92
CA SER A 45 0.61 16.52 -5.83
C SER A 45 1.61 15.62 -5.09
N TRP A 46 1.77 14.40 -5.59
CA TRP A 46 2.85 13.49 -5.23
C TRP A 46 3.87 13.41 -6.37
N ASP A 47 5.06 12.91 -6.05
CA ASP A 47 6.18 12.76 -6.95
C ASP A 47 6.20 11.33 -7.50
N GLY A 48 6.41 11.19 -8.81
CA GLY A 48 6.32 9.90 -9.51
C GLY A 48 4.89 9.38 -9.64
N ASP A 49 4.76 8.09 -9.95
CA ASP A 49 3.47 7.44 -10.13
C ASP A 49 2.89 6.94 -8.81
N ALA A 50 1.55 6.91 -8.74
CA ALA A 50 0.87 6.22 -7.65
C ALA A 50 1.11 4.72 -7.77
N VAL A 51 1.52 4.07 -6.68
CA VAL A 51 1.84 2.64 -6.68
C VAL A 51 0.68 1.83 -6.14
N SER A 52 0.20 0.82 -6.87
CA SER A 52 -0.72 -0.20 -6.34
C SER A 52 0.04 -1.19 -5.46
N GLN A 53 -0.51 -1.52 -4.30
CA GLN A 53 0.07 -2.56 -3.44
C GLN A 53 -0.30 -3.97 -3.94
N PHE A 54 -1.48 -4.12 -4.54
CA PHE A 54 -1.92 -5.37 -5.15
C PHE A 54 -0.98 -5.83 -6.26
N GLU A 55 -0.55 -4.92 -7.14
CA GLU A 55 0.41 -5.21 -8.22
C GLU A 55 1.79 -5.67 -7.70
N ARG A 56 2.09 -5.44 -6.41
CA ARG A 56 3.34 -5.83 -5.76
C ARG A 56 3.30 -7.21 -5.12
N ALA A 57 2.25 -8.00 -5.35
CA ALA A 57 2.16 -9.39 -4.87
C ALA A 57 3.43 -10.24 -5.09
N PRO A 58 4.13 -10.17 -6.25
CA PRO A 58 5.39 -10.89 -6.43
C PRO A 58 6.46 -10.49 -5.41
N ARG A 59 6.62 -9.19 -5.15
CA ARG A 59 7.60 -8.68 -4.19
C ARG A 59 7.25 -9.09 -2.76
N HIS A 60 5.97 -9.07 -2.40
CA HIS A 60 5.52 -9.51 -1.07
C HIS A 60 5.84 -10.98 -0.85
N ARG A 61 5.62 -11.82 -1.87
CA ARG A 61 5.94 -13.25 -1.84
C ARG A 61 7.44 -13.49 -1.62
N GLU A 62 8.30 -12.81 -2.37
CA GLU A 62 9.75 -12.92 -2.20
C GLU A 62 10.19 -12.65 -0.76
N VAL A 63 9.65 -11.59 -0.15
CA VAL A 63 9.95 -11.20 1.23
C VAL A 63 9.39 -12.22 2.22
N ALA A 64 8.16 -12.72 2.01
CA ALA A 64 7.57 -13.74 2.88
C ALA A 64 8.41 -15.03 2.88
N GLU A 65 8.83 -15.49 1.69
CA GLU A 65 9.71 -16.66 1.55
C GLU A 65 11.09 -16.40 2.19
N GLU A 66 11.61 -15.18 2.10
CA GLU A 66 12.85 -14.79 2.80
C GLU A 66 12.71 -14.86 4.32
N LEU A 67 11.59 -14.35 4.86
CA LEU A 67 11.33 -14.41 6.30
C LEU A 67 11.24 -15.86 6.80
N VAL A 68 10.63 -16.76 6.03
CA VAL A 68 10.62 -18.19 6.34
C VAL A 68 12.04 -18.77 6.32
N ARG A 69 12.83 -18.49 5.27
CA ARG A 69 14.23 -18.96 5.18
C ARG A 69 15.09 -18.47 6.35
N LEU A 70 14.85 -17.25 6.82
CA LEU A 70 15.57 -16.65 7.95
C LEU A 70 15.07 -17.12 9.33
N GLY A 71 14.06 -18.00 9.39
CA GLY A 71 13.44 -18.45 10.64
C GLY A 71 12.66 -17.34 11.37
N LYS A 72 12.29 -16.27 10.66
CA LYS A 72 11.51 -15.13 11.18
C LYS A 72 10.01 -15.26 10.91
N ALA A 73 9.62 -16.26 10.12
CA ALA A 73 8.25 -16.65 9.86
C ALA A 73 8.19 -18.18 9.72
N TYR A 74 6.99 -18.74 9.79
CA TYR A 74 6.75 -20.18 9.62
C TYR A 74 5.45 -20.40 8.84
N TYR A 75 5.28 -21.60 8.28
CA TYR A 75 4.03 -22.01 7.65
C TYR A 75 3.05 -22.50 8.73
N SER A 76 1.86 -21.91 8.75
CA SER A 76 0.72 -22.33 9.56
C SER A 76 -0.23 -23.14 8.68
N TYR A 77 -0.76 -24.24 9.22
CA TYR A 77 -1.56 -25.23 8.48
C TYR A 77 -2.95 -25.43 9.08
N GLU A 78 -3.24 -24.70 10.16
CA GLU A 78 -4.52 -24.68 10.85
C GLU A 78 -5.62 -24.17 9.91
N THR A 79 -6.74 -24.88 9.89
CA THR A 79 -7.95 -24.46 9.20
C THR A 79 -8.65 -23.34 9.97
N PRO A 80 -9.52 -22.53 9.33
CA PRO A 80 -10.29 -21.52 10.05
C PRO A 80 -11.07 -22.07 11.25
N ALA A 81 -11.62 -23.29 11.14
CA ALA A 81 -12.36 -23.94 12.22
C ALA A 81 -11.48 -24.41 13.39
N GLU A 82 -10.19 -24.65 13.17
CA GLU A 82 -9.22 -24.97 14.24
C GLU A 82 -8.73 -23.71 14.99
N LEU A 83 -9.00 -22.52 14.42
CA LEU A 83 -8.61 -21.22 14.97
C LEU A 83 -9.74 -20.50 15.72
N GLU A 84 -10.97 -21.03 15.67
CA GLU A 84 -12.14 -20.57 16.46
C GLU A 84 -12.15 -21.18 17.87
#